data_AF-A0A2V9MLY0-F1
#
_entry.id   AF-A0A2V9MLY0-F1
#
_cell.length_a   1.000
_cell.length_b   1.000
_cell.length_c   1.000
_cell.angle_alpha   90.00
_cell.angle_beta   90.00
_cell.angle_gamma   90.00
#
_symmetry.space_group_name_H-M   'P 1'
#
loop_
_entity.id
_entity.type
_entity.pdbx_description
1 polymer ?
#
loop_
_entity_poly.entity_id
_entity_poly.type
_entity_poly.pdbx_seq_one_letter_code
_entity_poly.pdbx_strand_id
1 'polypeptide(L)'
;MDSQNQLETDSVEAATNTTAAFSALIQTATVEFLSSMQLLAERARFLSNAEGLSLALKQDSQFLYCASAGISDKAGTPADAQHAPIATCIATAQPISVSTHTLQGQLVKVAIPILRQHEVVGFFEFSANRSSFSQADISAVSAIAELVNTAIDHMEAAENAQTRILEARQPTEIETASPQLWHADSRPEVASKPDSAPMPAPAPLKVHVCQSCGFPISEGRKLCVECEQDPHVPHLPEPPLLAVEPEQSWIVAHGYTVASLLVTALVAGIIYWLR
;
A
#
# COMPACT_ATOMS: atom_id res chain seq x y z
N MET A 1 -27.80 45.82 -14.86
CA MET A 1 -26.53 45.30 -15.41
C MET A 1 -25.66 44.65 -14.33
N ASP A 2 -26.01 44.71 -13.04
CA ASP A 2 -25.20 44.11 -11.97
C ASP A 2 -25.46 42.61 -11.71
N SER A 3 -26.67 42.11 -11.93
CA SER A 3 -27.00 40.70 -11.59
C SER A 3 -26.42 39.66 -12.55
N GLN A 4 -26.11 40.01 -13.80
CA GLN A 4 -25.43 39.11 -14.73
C GLN A 4 -23.94 38.99 -14.43
N ASN A 5 -23.30 40.09 -14.02
CA ASN A 5 -21.88 40.13 -13.70
C ASN A 5 -21.55 39.34 -12.42
N GLN A 6 -22.51 39.24 -11.49
CA GLN A 6 -22.34 38.52 -10.22
C GLN A 6 -22.48 37.00 -10.35
N LEU A 7 -23.30 36.51 -11.28
CA LEU A 7 -23.36 35.07 -11.62
C LEU A 7 -22.13 34.59 -12.39
N GLU A 8 -21.53 35.43 -13.24
CA GLU A 8 -20.27 35.09 -13.93
C GLU A 8 -19.08 35.04 -12.95
N THR A 9 -19.03 35.91 -11.94
CA THR A 9 -17.96 35.85 -10.93
C THR A 9 -18.05 34.63 -10.02
N ASP A 10 -19.25 34.25 -9.54
CA ASP A 10 -19.42 33.08 -8.66
C ASP A 10 -19.14 31.75 -9.38
N SER A 11 -19.48 31.66 -10.67
CA SER A 11 -19.22 30.46 -11.48
C SER A 11 -17.74 30.30 -11.83
N VAL A 12 -17.02 31.39 -12.08
CA VAL A 12 -15.57 31.38 -12.28
C VAL A 12 -14.84 31.02 -10.99
N GLU A 13 -15.24 31.58 -9.84
CA GLU A 13 -14.60 31.29 -8.55
C GLU A 13 -14.78 29.81 -8.13
N ALA A 14 -15.98 29.25 -8.32
CA ALA A 14 -16.25 27.83 -8.05
C ALA A 14 -15.47 26.87 -8.97
N ALA A 15 -15.33 27.20 -10.26
CA ALA A 15 -14.56 26.41 -11.21
C ALA A 15 -13.05 26.43 -10.90
N THR A 16 -12.54 27.59 -10.47
CA THR A 16 -11.14 27.76 -10.09
C THR A 16 -10.80 26.97 -8.82
N ASN A 17 -11.67 27.03 -7.80
CA ASN A 17 -11.51 26.26 -6.56
C ASN A 17 -11.57 24.74 -6.79
N THR A 18 -12.43 24.28 -7.68
CA THR A 18 -12.54 22.86 -8.04
C THR A 18 -11.27 22.36 -8.73
N THR A 19 -10.72 23.14 -9.66
CA THR A 19 -9.48 22.79 -10.38
C THR A 19 -8.28 22.74 -9.45
N ALA A 20 -8.18 23.71 -8.52
CA ALA A 20 -7.13 23.72 -7.50
C ALA A 20 -7.19 22.50 -6.58
N ALA A 21 -8.40 22.05 -6.19
CA ALA A 21 -8.58 20.86 -5.37
C ALA A 21 -8.10 19.57 -6.07
N PHE A 22 -8.40 19.39 -7.36
CA PHE A 22 -7.92 18.23 -8.13
C PHE A 22 -6.41 18.24 -8.34
N SER A 23 -5.83 19.42 -8.59
CA SER A 23 -4.37 19.56 -8.67
C SER A 23 -3.68 19.16 -7.35
N ALA A 24 -4.21 19.59 -6.20
CA ALA A 24 -3.71 19.21 -4.88
C ALA A 24 -3.84 17.69 -4.61
N LEU A 25 -4.94 17.08 -5.06
CA LEU A 25 -5.14 15.63 -4.98
C LEU A 25 -4.07 14.87 -5.77
N ILE A 26 -3.84 15.25 -7.03
CA ILE A 26 -2.84 14.62 -7.90
C ILE A 26 -1.43 14.80 -7.32
N GLN A 27 -1.11 15.98 -6.79
CA GLN A 27 0.18 16.23 -6.14
C GLN A 27 0.38 15.32 -4.92
N THR A 28 -0.66 15.14 -4.09
CA THR A 28 -0.61 14.26 -2.92
C THR A 28 -0.42 12.79 -3.35
N ALA A 29 -1.21 12.34 -4.32
CA ALA A 29 -1.09 10.99 -4.89
C ALA A 29 0.29 10.75 -5.50
N THR A 30 0.91 11.77 -6.12
CA THR A 30 2.28 11.71 -6.65
C THR A 30 3.30 11.41 -5.56
N VAL A 31 3.21 12.11 -4.44
CA VAL A 31 4.11 11.89 -3.30
C VAL A 31 3.89 10.51 -2.68
N GLU A 32 2.65 10.09 -2.49
CA GLU A 32 2.29 8.77 -1.96
C GLU A 32 2.75 7.64 -2.86
N PHE A 33 2.58 7.79 -4.17
CA PHE A 33 3.02 6.83 -5.17
C PHE A 33 4.54 6.64 -5.12
N LEU A 34 5.32 7.73 -5.19
CA LEU A 34 6.78 7.65 -5.14
C LEU A 34 7.28 7.06 -3.81
N SER A 35 6.64 7.42 -2.70
CA SER A 35 6.96 6.85 -1.38
C SER A 35 6.66 5.35 -1.32
N SER A 36 5.55 4.92 -1.92
CA SER A 36 5.18 3.51 -2.02
C SER A 36 6.17 2.74 -2.88
N MET A 37 6.57 3.27 -4.05
CA MET A 37 7.59 2.66 -4.90
C MET A 37 8.92 2.47 -4.16
N GLN A 38 9.35 3.49 -3.40
CA GLN A 38 10.56 3.42 -2.58
C GLN A 38 10.46 2.36 -1.49
N LEU A 39 9.33 2.30 -0.78
CA LEU A 39 9.09 1.29 0.24
C LEU A 39 9.13 -0.13 -0.33
N LEU A 40 8.48 -0.35 -1.48
CA LEU A 40 8.49 -1.65 -2.16
C LEU A 40 9.90 -2.02 -2.60
N ALA A 41 10.69 -1.07 -3.10
CA ALA A 41 12.09 -1.29 -3.46
C ALA A 41 12.95 -1.70 -2.25
N GLU A 42 12.82 -1.01 -1.13
CA GLU A 42 13.53 -1.35 0.11
C GLU A 42 13.13 -2.71 0.66
N ARG A 43 11.82 -3.02 0.64
CA ARG A 43 11.32 -4.31 1.12
C ARG A 43 11.78 -5.45 0.22
N ALA A 44 11.77 -5.27 -1.09
CA ALA A 44 12.25 -6.27 -2.04
C ALA A 44 13.75 -6.52 -1.88
N ARG A 45 14.54 -5.46 -1.65
CA ARG A 45 15.98 -5.59 -1.39
C ARG A 45 16.25 -6.36 -0.11
N PHE A 46 15.50 -6.05 0.95
CA PHE A 46 15.62 -6.72 2.24
C PHE A 46 15.28 -8.21 2.14
N LEU A 47 14.17 -8.57 1.51
CA LEU A 47 13.74 -9.97 1.40
C LEU A 47 14.66 -10.82 0.52
N SER A 48 15.19 -10.26 -0.56
CA SER A 48 16.12 -10.98 -1.45
C SER A 48 17.58 -10.97 -0.96
N ASN A 49 17.88 -10.19 0.07
CA ASN A 49 19.23 -9.88 0.53
C ASN A 49 20.13 -9.41 -0.62
N ALA A 50 19.60 -8.55 -1.49
CA ALA A 50 20.34 -7.95 -2.59
C ALA A 50 21.19 -6.76 -2.12
N GLU A 51 22.33 -6.53 -2.78
CA GLU A 51 23.17 -5.35 -2.52
C GLU A 51 22.51 -4.07 -3.03
N GLY A 52 21.87 -4.17 -4.20
CA GLY A 52 21.14 -3.10 -4.84
C GLY A 52 19.89 -3.61 -5.53
N LEU A 53 18.87 -2.77 -5.56
CA LEU A 53 17.61 -3.01 -6.26
C LEU A 53 17.05 -1.71 -6.79
N SER A 54 16.59 -1.71 -8.03
CA SER A 54 15.90 -0.60 -8.66
C SER A 54 14.57 -1.06 -9.24
N LEU A 55 13.61 -0.14 -9.26
CA LEU A 55 12.27 -0.33 -9.79
C LEU A 55 12.07 0.64 -10.94
N ALA A 56 11.80 0.12 -12.13
CA ALA A 56 11.52 0.89 -13.32
C ALA A 56 10.08 0.71 -13.78
N LEU A 57 9.47 1.81 -14.20
CA LEU A 57 8.15 1.81 -14.83
C LEU A 57 8.24 2.41 -16.24
N LYS A 58 7.38 1.94 -17.12
CA LYS A 58 7.25 2.46 -18.48
C LYS A 58 6.58 3.83 -18.41
N GLN A 59 7.31 4.86 -18.86
CA GLN A 59 6.80 6.20 -19.07
C GLN A 59 6.94 6.52 -20.56
N ASP A 60 5.81 6.77 -21.22
CA ASP A 60 5.70 6.90 -22.68
C ASP A 60 6.22 5.65 -23.42
N SER A 61 7.47 5.70 -23.91
CA SER A 61 8.14 4.64 -24.68
C SER A 61 9.46 4.18 -24.05
N GLN A 62 9.78 4.66 -22.84
CA GLN A 62 11.03 4.34 -22.15
C GLN A 62 10.74 3.84 -20.74
N PHE A 63 11.64 3.02 -20.20
CA PHE A 63 11.58 2.66 -18.79
C PHE A 63 12.41 3.65 -17.99
N LEU A 64 11.82 4.23 -16.94
CA LEU A 64 12.50 5.14 -16.03
C LEU A 64 12.51 4.52 -14.63
N TYR A 65 13.66 4.58 -13.96
CA TYR A 65 13.73 4.16 -12.56
C TYR A 65 12.97 5.14 -11.68
N CYS A 66 11.91 4.69 -11.01
CA CYS A 66 11.13 5.53 -10.10
C CYS A 66 11.56 5.36 -8.63
N ALA A 67 12.22 4.24 -8.30
CA ALA A 67 12.73 3.98 -6.96
C ALA A 67 14.01 3.12 -7.00
N SER A 68 14.82 3.24 -5.95
CA SER A 68 16.09 2.53 -5.83
C SER A 68 16.50 2.34 -4.37
N ALA A 69 17.06 1.19 -4.04
CA ALA A 69 17.56 0.87 -2.70
C ALA A 69 18.94 0.20 -2.79
N GLY A 70 19.85 0.58 -1.88
CA GLY A 70 21.21 0.03 -1.84
C GLY A 70 22.11 0.52 -2.99
N ILE A 71 23.05 -0.31 -3.43
CA ILE A 71 24.00 0.02 -4.50
C ILE A 71 23.34 -0.26 -5.85
N SER A 72 22.56 0.69 -6.35
CA SER A 72 21.74 0.52 -7.56
C SER A 72 21.66 1.80 -8.39
N ASP A 73 21.09 1.70 -9.59
CA ASP A 73 20.83 2.85 -10.46
C ASP A 73 19.88 3.85 -9.78
N LYS A 74 20.13 5.14 -9.98
CA LYS A 74 19.44 6.22 -9.29
C LYS A 74 18.02 6.43 -9.84
N ALA A 75 17.05 6.65 -8.95
CA ALA A 75 15.73 7.12 -9.35
C ALA A 75 15.80 8.41 -10.21
N GLY A 76 15.00 8.46 -11.27
CA GLY A 76 14.94 9.52 -12.27
C GLY A 76 15.82 9.29 -13.50
N THR A 77 16.62 8.22 -13.56
CA THR A 77 17.41 7.89 -14.76
C THR A 77 16.70 6.89 -15.66
N PRO A 78 16.91 6.95 -16.99
CA PRO A 78 16.40 5.95 -17.90
C PRO A 78 17.09 4.60 -17.65
N ALA A 79 16.29 3.54 -17.72
CA ALA A 79 16.79 2.17 -17.66
C ALA A 79 17.21 1.70 -19.06
N ASP A 80 18.35 1.02 -19.14
CA ASP A 80 18.81 0.42 -20.38
C ASP A 80 18.08 -0.90 -20.64
N ALA A 81 16.89 -0.79 -21.24
CA ALA A 81 16.00 -1.91 -21.50
C ALA A 81 16.53 -2.93 -22.53
N GLN A 82 17.68 -2.66 -23.18
CA GLN A 82 18.27 -3.56 -24.17
C GLN A 82 19.30 -4.51 -23.56
N HIS A 83 19.76 -4.25 -22.33
CA HIS A 83 20.73 -5.10 -21.66
C HIS A 83 20.08 -6.28 -20.94
N ALA A 84 20.80 -7.40 -20.88
CA ALA A 84 20.41 -8.53 -20.06
C ALA A 84 20.64 -8.20 -18.56
N PRO A 85 19.74 -8.63 -17.65
CA PRO A 85 18.59 -9.51 -17.86
C PRO A 85 17.29 -8.82 -18.33
N ILE A 86 17.26 -7.49 -18.39
CA ILE A 86 16.04 -6.67 -18.60
C ILE A 86 15.36 -6.98 -19.94
N ALA A 87 16.10 -6.98 -21.04
CA ALA A 87 15.53 -7.19 -22.38
C ALA A 87 14.78 -8.52 -22.49
N THR A 88 15.36 -9.59 -21.96
CA THR A 88 14.74 -10.93 -21.97
C THR A 88 13.55 -11.00 -21.01
N CYS A 89 13.63 -10.35 -19.86
CA CYS A 89 12.51 -10.25 -18.91
C CYS A 89 11.28 -9.59 -19.56
N ILE A 90 11.48 -8.46 -20.24
CA ILE A 90 10.42 -7.75 -20.95
C ILE A 90 9.86 -8.61 -22.08
N ALA A 91 10.72 -9.23 -22.90
CA ALA A 91 10.28 -10.03 -24.04
C ALA A 91 9.53 -11.31 -23.65
N THR A 92 9.86 -11.91 -22.51
CA THR A 92 9.27 -13.19 -22.06
C THR A 92 8.17 -13.00 -21.02
N ALA A 93 8.05 -11.81 -20.42
CA ALA A 93 7.20 -11.55 -19.27
C ALA A 93 7.45 -12.53 -18.10
N GLN A 94 8.72 -12.93 -17.90
CA GLN A 94 9.14 -13.86 -16.84
C GLN A 94 10.36 -13.34 -16.07
N PRO A 95 10.57 -13.77 -14.81
CA PRO A 95 11.81 -13.53 -14.09
C PRO A 95 13.03 -14.09 -14.81
N ILE A 96 14.05 -13.27 -15.03
CA ILE A 96 15.31 -13.66 -15.68
C ILE A 96 16.49 -13.37 -14.76
N SER A 97 17.36 -14.36 -14.58
CA SER A 97 18.61 -14.24 -13.83
C SER A 97 19.80 -14.46 -14.75
N VAL A 98 20.77 -13.56 -14.70
CA VAL A 98 22.03 -13.65 -15.45
C VAL A 98 23.19 -13.55 -14.47
N SER A 99 24.18 -14.42 -14.66
CA SER A 99 25.43 -14.40 -13.90
C SER A 99 26.57 -13.95 -14.78
N THR A 100 27.36 -13.00 -14.30
CA THR A 100 28.55 -12.49 -14.99
C THR A 100 29.76 -12.57 -14.06
N HIS A 101 30.90 -12.99 -14.60
CA HIS A 101 32.15 -13.00 -13.85
C HIS A 101 32.77 -11.60 -13.86
N THR A 102 33.11 -11.07 -12.68
CA THR A 102 33.75 -9.78 -12.48
C THR A 102 35.15 -9.99 -11.88
N LEU A 103 35.93 -8.92 -11.71
CA LEU A 103 37.22 -8.99 -11.01
C LEU A 103 37.07 -9.29 -9.51
N GLN A 104 35.88 -9.06 -8.95
CA GLN A 104 35.57 -9.22 -7.52
C GLN A 104 34.87 -10.55 -7.21
N GLY A 105 34.59 -11.37 -8.23
CA GLY A 105 33.91 -12.66 -8.10
C GLY A 105 32.80 -12.81 -9.13
N GLN A 106 31.68 -13.40 -8.72
CA GLN A 106 30.49 -13.58 -9.55
C GLN A 106 29.44 -12.54 -9.15
N LEU A 107 28.95 -11.77 -10.14
CA LEU A 107 27.82 -10.86 -9.98
C LEU A 107 26.59 -11.50 -10.62
N VAL A 108 25.53 -11.63 -9.84
CA VAL A 108 24.24 -12.08 -10.36
C VAL A 108 23.31 -10.88 -10.45
N LYS A 109 22.70 -10.68 -11.61
CA LYS A 109 21.63 -9.72 -11.85
C LYS A 109 20.34 -10.47 -12.14
N VAL A 110 19.24 -10.01 -11.55
CA VAL A 110 17.90 -10.55 -11.77
C VAL A 110 16.97 -9.43 -12.19
N ALA A 111 16.15 -9.67 -13.21
CA ALA A 111 15.02 -8.82 -13.56
C ALA A 111 13.70 -9.57 -13.33
N ILE A 112 12.73 -8.91 -12.70
CA ILE A 112 11.38 -9.45 -12.44
C ILE A 112 10.35 -8.49 -13.06
N PRO A 113 9.46 -8.99 -13.93
CA PRO A 113 8.51 -8.13 -14.62
C PRO A 113 7.36 -7.70 -13.69
N ILE A 114 6.82 -6.51 -13.96
CA ILE A 114 5.56 -6.04 -13.40
C ILE A 114 4.54 -6.11 -14.52
N LEU A 115 3.54 -6.97 -14.34
CA LEU A 115 2.54 -7.26 -15.35
C LEU A 115 1.25 -6.53 -15.04
N ARG A 116 0.67 -5.89 -16.05
CA ARG A 116 -0.65 -5.28 -15.99
C ARG A 116 -1.39 -5.59 -17.28
N GLN A 117 -2.57 -6.19 -17.19
CA GLN A 117 -3.37 -6.60 -18.35
C GLN A 117 -2.60 -7.46 -19.38
N HIS A 118 -1.66 -8.31 -18.92
CA HIS A 118 -0.76 -9.13 -19.74
C HIS A 118 0.34 -8.35 -20.51
N GLU A 119 0.53 -7.06 -20.23
CA GLU A 119 1.68 -6.27 -20.71
C GLU A 119 2.69 -6.05 -19.58
N VAL A 120 3.98 -6.00 -19.93
CA VAL A 120 5.04 -5.58 -19.02
C VAL A 120 5.04 -4.05 -18.91
N VAL A 121 4.54 -3.53 -17.79
CA VAL A 121 4.49 -2.09 -17.50
C VAL A 121 5.71 -1.60 -16.72
N GLY A 122 6.55 -2.52 -16.24
CA GLY A 122 7.74 -2.20 -15.45
C GLY A 122 8.53 -3.45 -15.09
N PHE A 123 9.59 -3.26 -14.32
CA PHE A 123 10.36 -4.35 -13.75
C PHE A 123 11.12 -3.93 -12.49
N PHE A 124 11.41 -4.91 -11.65
CA PHE A 124 12.47 -4.83 -10.66
C PHE A 124 13.78 -5.35 -11.27
N GLU A 125 14.89 -4.64 -11.05
CA GLU A 125 16.24 -5.16 -11.28
C GLU A 125 16.97 -5.19 -9.94
N PHE A 126 17.65 -6.29 -9.63
CA PHE A 126 18.48 -6.36 -8.42
C PHE A 126 19.70 -7.23 -8.61
N SER A 127 20.73 -6.97 -7.80
CA SER A 127 22.02 -7.64 -7.94
C SER A 127 22.73 -7.86 -6.61
N ALA A 128 23.62 -8.85 -6.60
CA ALA A 128 24.51 -9.14 -5.49
C ALA A 128 25.74 -9.92 -5.96
N ASN A 129 26.87 -9.77 -5.25
CA ASN A 129 28.07 -10.56 -5.47
C ASN A 129 27.92 -11.95 -4.84
N ARG A 130 27.21 -12.84 -5.54
CA ARG A 130 26.96 -14.23 -5.14
C ARG A 130 26.81 -15.13 -6.36
N SER A 131 26.66 -16.44 -6.16
CA SER A 131 26.58 -17.40 -7.26
C SER A 131 25.18 -17.51 -7.90
N SER A 132 24.11 -17.31 -7.13
CA SER A 132 22.73 -17.31 -7.65
C SER A 132 21.75 -16.67 -6.66
N PHE A 133 20.52 -16.36 -7.11
CA PHE A 133 19.39 -16.16 -6.22
C PHE A 133 18.55 -17.42 -6.03
N SER A 134 18.05 -17.63 -4.81
CA SER A 134 17.17 -18.75 -4.53
C SER A 134 15.80 -18.50 -5.15
N GLN A 135 15.04 -19.57 -5.40
CA GLN A 135 13.67 -19.43 -5.88
C GLN A 135 12.79 -18.66 -4.89
N ALA A 136 13.03 -18.80 -3.59
CA ALA A 136 12.32 -18.07 -2.56
C ALA A 136 12.56 -16.56 -2.65
N ASP A 137 13.79 -16.13 -2.93
CA ASP A 137 14.12 -14.71 -3.13
C ASP A 137 13.38 -14.13 -4.33
N ILE A 138 13.38 -14.86 -5.46
CA ILE A 138 12.70 -14.47 -6.69
C ILE A 138 11.20 -14.37 -6.45
N SER A 139 10.60 -15.40 -5.85
CA SER A 139 9.17 -15.42 -5.53
C SER A 139 8.77 -14.30 -4.55
N ALA A 140 9.60 -13.98 -3.57
CA ALA A 140 9.33 -12.89 -2.63
C ALA A 140 9.30 -11.52 -3.32
N VAL A 141 10.25 -11.27 -4.24
CA VAL A 141 10.28 -10.01 -5.01
C VAL A 141 9.17 -9.99 -6.05
N SER A 142 8.83 -11.12 -6.68
CA SER A 142 7.66 -11.21 -7.58
C SER A 142 6.36 -10.87 -6.87
N ALA A 143 6.15 -11.35 -5.64
CA ALA A 143 4.98 -10.97 -4.85
C ALA A 143 4.94 -9.47 -4.53
N ILE A 144 6.10 -8.84 -4.29
CA ILE A 144 6.19 -7.39 -4.14
C ILE A 144 5.89 -6.66 -5.45
N ALA A 145 6.31 -7.23 -6.59
CA ALA A 145 6.03 -6.67 -7.91
C ALA A 145 4.53 -6.57 -8.21
N GLU A 146 3.73 -7.51 -7.71
CA GLU A 146 2.27 -7.45 -7.84
C GLU A 146 1.66 -6.25 -7.10
N LEU A 147 2.23 -5.85 -5.96
CA LEU A 147 1.75 -4.70 -5.16
C LEU A 147 1.95 -3.36 -5.87
N VAL A 148 2.85 -3.30 -6.86
CA VAL A 148 3.07 -2.07 -7.64
C VAL A 148 1.81 -1.67 -8.40
N ASN A 149 1.04 -2.63 -8.90
CA ASN A 149 -0.20 -2.36 -9.62
C ASN A 149 -1.21 -1.60 -8.75
N THR A 150 -1.32 -1.92 -7.46
CA THR A 150 -2.21 -1.21 -6.54
C THR A 150 -1.84 0.26 -6.40
N ALA A 151 -0.54 0.58 -6.31
CA ALA A 151 -0.09 1.96 -6.25
C ALA A 151 -0.32 2.70 -7.58
N ILE A 152 -0.14 2.03 -8.72
CA ILE A 152 -0.51 2.58 -10.04
C ILE A 152 -2.01 2.89 -10.10
N ASP A 153 -2.86 1.96 -9.64
CA ASP A 153 -4.31 2.15 -9.64
C ASP A 153 -4.72 3.36 -8.78
N HIS A 154 -4.07 3.57 -7.63
CA HIS A 154 -4.32 4.74 -6.78
C HIS A 154 -3.89 6.05 -7.45
N MET A 155 -2.74 6.08 -8.11
CA MET A 155 -2.30 7.25 -8.88
C MET A 155 -3.30 7.57 -10.00
N GLU A 156 -3.62 6.59 -10.84
CA GLU A 156 -4.53 6.78 -11.97
C GLU A 156 -5.94 7.16 -11.51
N ALA A 157 -6.40 6.67 -10.37
CA ALA A 157 -7.66 7.09 -9.78
C ALA A 157 -7.65 8.58 -9.41
N ALA A 158 -6.54 9.11 -8.89
CA ALA A 158 -6.38 10.52 -8.60
C ALA A 158 -6.32 11.38 -9.88
N GLU A 159 -5.55 10.95 -10.88
CA GLU A 159 -5.44 11.63 -12.17
C GLU A 159 -6.78 11.71 -12.91
N ASN A 160 -7.56 10.63 -12.86
CA ASN A 160 -8.86 10.55 -13.54
C ASN A 160 -10.04 11.03 -12.68
N ALA A 161 -9.80 11.50 -11.44
CA ALA A 161 -10.85 11.84 -10.50
C ALA A 161 -11.80 12.93 -11.02
N GLN A 162 -11.25 13.99 -11.64
CA GLN A 162 -12.04 15.09 -12.18
C GLN A 162 -12.95 14.60 -13.32
N THR A 163 -12.39 13.88 -14.29
CA THR A 163 -13.13 13.32 -15.42
C THR A 163 -14.27 12.43 -14.95
N ARG A 164 -13.99 11.49 -14.02
CA ARG A 164 -15.02 10.58 -13.49
C ARG A 164 -16.13 11.31 -12.75
N ILE A 165 -15.82 12.36 -11.98
CA ILE A 165 -16.84 13.16 -11.29
C ILE A 165 -17.70 13.96 -12.27
N LEU A 166 -17.10 14.49 -13.34
CA LEU A 166 -17.83 15.20 -14.39
C LEU A 166 -18.72 14.25 -15.21
N GLU A 167 -18.22 13.06 -15.53
CA GLU A 167 -19.00 12.00 -16.20
C GLU A 167 -20.17 11.53 -15.32
N ALA A 168 -19.94 11.30 -14.02
CA ALA A 168 -21.00 10.90 -13.09
C ALA A 168 -22.06 12.00 -12.85
N ARG A 169 -21.73 13.28 -13.10
CA ARG A 169 -22.68 14.40 -13.05
C ARG A 169 -23.50 14.55 -14.32
N GLN A 170 -23.09 13.96 -15.44
CA GLN A 170 -23.96 13.91 -16.60
C GLN A 170 -25.18 13.05 -16.24
N PRO A 171 -26.41 13.54 -16.45
CA PRO A 171 -27.57 12.68 -16.36
C PRO A 171 -27.41 11.65 -17.47
N THR A 172 -26.92 10.46 -17.12
CA THR A 172 -27.35 9.28 -17.88
C THR A 172 -28.86 9.34 -17.77
N GLU A 173 -29.55 9.38 -18.91
CA GLU A 173 -30.99 9.26 -18.99
C GLU A 173 -31.38 8.17 -17.98
N ILE A 174 -31.91 8.59 -16.83
CA ILE A 174 -32.44 7.67 -15.85
C ILE A 174 -33.64 7.14 -16.61
N GLU A 175 -33.44 6.03 -17.33
CA GLU A 175 -34.54 5.19 -17.74
C GLU A 175 -35.36 5.07 -16.47
N THR A 176 -36.56 5.65 -16.53
CA THR A 176 -37.40 5.87 -15.37
C THR A 176 -37.90 4.49 -14.97
N ALA A 177 -37.01 3.69 -14.40
CA ALA A 177 -37.32 2.45 -13.76
C ALA A 177 -38.29 2.86 -12.68
N SER A 178 -39.53 2.40 -12.84
CA SER A 178 -40.58 2.58 -11.86
C SER A 178 -39.99 2.27 -10.49
N PRO A 179 -40.24 3.10 -9.46
CA PRO A 179 -39.59 2.94 -8.16
C PRO A 179 -39.70 1.49 -7.76
N GLN A 180 -38.55 0.79 -7.70
CA GLN A 180 -38.53 -0.60 -7.26
C GLN A 180 -39.03 -0.57 -5.82
N LEU A 181 -40.25 -1.07 -5.64
CA LEU A 181 -40.79 -1.36 -4.32
C LEU A 181 -39.87 -2.42 -3.72
N TRP A 182 -39.00 -2.02 -2.80
CA TRP A 182 -38.10 -2.88 -2.02
C TRP A 182 -38.86 -3.77 -1.00
N HIS A 183 -40.10 -4.11 -1.30
CA HIS A 183 -40.83 -5.09 -0.52
C HIS A 183 -40.46 -6.47 -1.06
N ALA A 184 -39.94 -7.33 -0.18
CA ALA A 184 -39.80 -8.74 -0.47
C ALA A 184 -41.18 -9.29 -0.84
N ASP A 185 -41.30 -9.84 -2.05
CA ASP A 185 -42.52 -10.52 -2.47
C ASP A 185 -42.87 -11.58 -1.42
N SER A 186 -44.09 -11.46 -0.90
CA SER A 186 -44.65 -12.48 -0.03
C SER A 186 -44.79 -13.76 -0.87
N ARG A 187 -43.88 -14.71 -0.60
CA ARG A 187 -43.84 -16.10 -1.05
C ARG A 187 -45.16 -16.56 -1.72
N PRO A 188 -45.14 -17.05 -2.98
CA PRO A 188 -46.28 -17.74 -3.53
C PRO A 188 -46.57 -19.00 -2.72
N GLU A 189 -47.84 -19.16 -2.38
CA GLU A 189 -48.43 -20.30 -1.70
C GLU A 189 -48.08 -21.61 -2.46
N VAL A 190 -47.51 -22.55 -1.71
CA VAL A 190 -46.95 -23.81 -2.23
C VAL A 190 -48.09 -24.74 -2.66
N ALA A 191 -48.28 -24.91 -3.97
CA ALA A 191 -48.96 -26.10 -4.51
C ALA A 191 -48.01 -27.30 -4.37
N SER A 192 -48.40 -28.23 -3.51
CA SER A 192 -47.61 -29.37 -3.05
C SER A 192 -47.62 -30.52 -4.06
N LYS A 193 -46.44 -31.10 -4.33
CA LYS A 193 -46.30 -32.52 -4.65
C LYS A 193 -45.02 -33.07 -4.01
N PRO A 194 -45.06 -34.25 -3.36
CA PRO A 194 -44.03 -34.68 -2.43
C PRO A 194 -43.00 -35.56 -3.12
N ASP A 195 -41.72 -35.21 -3.03
CA ASP A 195 -40.67 -36.13 -2.62
C ASP A 195 -39.34 -35.36 -2.52
N SER A 196 -38.87 -35.15 -1.30
CA SER A 196 -37.45 -34.98 -0.93
C SER A 196 -37.41 -34.61 0.55
N ALA A 197 -36.63 -35.37 1.31
CA ALA A 197 -36.47 -35.24 2.74
C ALA A 197 -36.17 -33.79 3.18
N PRO A 198 -36.76 -33.30 4.29
CA PRO A 198 -36.48 -31.97 4.79
C PRO A 198 -35.01 -31.87 5.23
N MET A 199 -34.21 -31.05 4.52
CA MET A 199 -33.02 -30.46 5.13
C MET A 199 -33.47 -29.65 6.36
N PRO A 200 -32.76 -29.74 7.51
CA PRO A 200 -33.09 -28.92 8.66
C PRO A 200 -32.95 -27.46 8.24
N ALA A 201 -34.04 -26.69 8.38
CA ALA A 201 -33.94 -25.23 8.33
C ALA A 201 -32.89 -24.80 9.38
N PRO A 202 -31.95 -23.89 9.04
CA PRO A 202 -31.03 -23.36 10.03
C PRO A 202 -31.86 -22.77 11.18
N ALA A 203 -31.53 -23.19 12.41
CA ALA A 203 -32.19 -22.70 13.61
C ALA A 203 -32.21 -21.16 13.58
N PRO A 204 -33.29 -20.51 14.04
CA PRO A 204 -33.32 -19.06 14.12
C PRO A 204 -32.12 -18.59 14.92
N LEU A 205 -31.30 -17.72 14.33
CA LEU A 205 -30.19 -17.08 15.01
C LEU A 205 -30.75 -16.45 16.29
N LYS A 206 -30.26 -16.90 17.44
CA LYS A 206 -30.66 -16.34 18.73
C LYS A 206 -30.03 -14.97 18.86
N VAL A 207 -30.82 -13.94 18.60
CA VAL A 207 -30.45 -12.55 18.78
C VAL A 207 -30.95 -12.10 20.14
N HIS A 208 -30.06 -11.49 20.93
CA HIS A 208 -30.38 -10.86 22.20
C HIS A 208 -30.22 -9.34 22.07
N VAL A 209 -30.60 -8.58 23.09
CA VAL A 209 -30.43 -7.12 23.11
C VAL A 209 -29.27 -6.73 24.02
N CYS A 210 -28.50 -5.72 23.58
CA CYS A 210 -27.44 -5.09 24.37
C CYS A 210 -28.03 -4.55 25.67
N GLN A 211 -27.37 -4.88 26.79
CA GLN A 211 -27.87 -4.51 28.12
C GLN A 211 -27.81 -2.99 28.39
N SER A 212 -27.01 -2.24 27.63
CA SER A 212 -26.83 -0.80 27.79
C SER A 212 -27.76 0.03 26.88
N CYS A 213 -27.83 -0.30 25.59
CA CYS A 213 -28.55 0.53 24.59
C CYS A 213 -29.70 -0.16 23.86
N GLY A 214 -29.93 -1.46 24.10
CA GLY A 214 -31.00 -2.22 23.45
C GLY A 214 -30.72 -2.67 22.01
N PHE A 215 -29.52 -2.42 21.48
CA PHE A 215 -29.12 -2.85 20.13
C PHE A 215 -29.06 -4.39 19.99
N PRO A 216 -29.53 -5.00 18.89
CA PRO A 216 -29.51 -6.44 18.70
C PRO A 216 -28.07 -7.00 18.59
N ILE A 217 -27.74 -8.01 19.40
CA ILE A 217 -26.42 -8.65 19.48
C ILE A 217 -26.54 -10.18 19.31
N SER A 218 -25.49 -10.79 18.77
CA SER A 218 -25.40 -12.25 18.60
C SER A 218 -25.24 -12.98 19.94
N GLU A 219 -25.61 -14.26 19.95
CA GLU A 219 -25.43 -15.15 21.10
C GLU A 219 -23.97 -15.14 21.59
N GLY A 220 -23.76 -14.95 22.89
CA GLY A 220 -22.43 -14.94 23.52
C GLY A 220 -21.90 -13.56 23.93
N ARG A 221 -22.52 -12.45 23.49
CA ARG A 221 -22.15 -11.09 23.93
C ARG A 221 -23.22 -10.48 24.85
N LYS A 222 -22.80 -9.58 25.74
CA LYS A 222 -23.70 -8.82 26.64
C LYS A 222 -23.88 -7.35 26.22
N LEU A 223 -22.91 -6.82 25.48
CA LEU A 223 -22.86 -5.43 25.03
C LEU A 223 -22.63 -5.40 23.51
N CYS A 224 -23.08 -4.33 22.85
CA CYS A 224 -22.75 -4.07 21.45
C CYS A 224 -21.34 -3.45 21.34
N VAL A 225 -20.81 -3.41 20.12
CA VAL A 225 -19.47 -2.90 19.83
C VAL A 225 -19.28 -1.46 20.32
N GLU A 226 -20.25 -0.57 20.07
CA GLU A 226 -20.22 0.80 20.59
C GLU A 226 -20.22 0.88 22.13
N CYS A 227 -21.05 0.09 22.81
CA CYS A 227 -21.11 0.13 24.28
C CYS A 227 -19.91 -0.54 24.94
N GLU A 228 -19.19 -1.43 24.25
CA GLU A 228 -17.90 -1.97 24.73
C GLU A 228 -16.77 -0.94 24.61
N GLN A 229 -16.93 0.09 23.78
CA GLN A 229 -15.93 1.15 23.56
C GLN A 229 -16.20 2.40 24.41
N ASP A 230 -17.32 2.44 25.14
CA ASP A 230 -17.66 3.55 26.04
C ASP A 230 -16.86 3.45 27.35
N PRO A 231 -15.99 4.43 27.67
CA PRO A 231 -15.16 4.42 28.87
C PRO A 231 -15.94 4.52 30.20
N HIS A 232 -17.26 4.73 30.16
CA HIS A 232 -18.11 4.79 31.35
C HIS A 232 -18.68 3.45 31.84
N VAL A 233 -18.38 2.33 31.17
CA VAL A 233 -18.81 0.99 31.62
C VAL A 233 -17.72 0.35 32.49
N PRO A 234 -18.03 -0.23 33.67
CA PRO A 234 -17.04 -0.91 34.50
C PRO A 234 -16.56 -2.20 33.82
N HIS A 235 -15.38 -2.16 33.19
CA HIS A 235 -14.73 -3.34 32.64
C HIS A 235 -14.13 -4.19 33.78
N LEU A 236 -14.45 -5.49 33.82
CA LEU A 236 -13.64 -6.44 34.59
C LEU A 236 -12.25 -6.57 33.93
N PRO A 237 -11.18 -6.76 34.72
CA PRO A 237 -9.81 -6.62 34.25
C PRO A 237 -9.44 -7.75 33.27
N GLU A 238 -9.26 -7.39 32.01
CA GLU A 238 -8.63 -8.22 30.99
C GLU A 238 -7.10 -8.02 31.08
N PRO A 239 -6.28 -9.09 30.99
CA PRO A 239 -4.83 -8.96 31.09
C PRO A 239 -4.28 -8.21 29.85
N PRO A 240 -3.33 -7.28 30.03
CA PRO A 240 -2.87 -6.44 28.93
C PRO A 240 -2.02 -7.25 27.95
N LEU A 241 -2.53 -7.44 26.73
CA LEU A 241 -1.79 -8.05 25.61
C LEU A 241 -0.75 -7.11 24.99
N LEU A 242 -0.64 -5.87 25.46
CA LEU A 242 0.34 -4.89 25.00
C LEU A 242 0.77 -4.01 26.19
N ALA A 243 1.61 -4.56 27.06
CA ALA A 243 2.42 -3.73 27.93
C ALA A 243 3.49 -3.05 27.07
N VAL A 244 3.20 -1.84 26.61
CA VAL A 244 4.23 -0.91 26.15
C VAL A 244 5.04 -0.55 27.39
N GLU A 245 6.23 -1.14 27.52
CA GLU A 245 7.16 -0.71 28.56
C GLU A 245 7.44 0.79 28.38
N PRO A 246 7.38 1.60 29.46
CA PRO A 246 7.74 3.01 29.40
C PRO A 246 9.20 3.14 28.96
N GLU A 247 9.45 4.07 28.04
CA GLU A 247 10.75 4.38 27.44
C GLU A 247 11.92 4.18 28.41
N GLN A 248 12.73 3.15 28.16
CA GLN A 248 14.03 3.03 28.81
C GLN A 248 14.88 4.22 28.37
N SER A 249 15.22 5.06 29.35
CA SER A 249 15.88 6.33 29.19
C SER A 249 17.11 6.22 28.28
N TRP A 250 17.22 7.14 27.31
CA TRP A 250 18.33 7.34 26.34
C TRP A 250 19.75 7.12 26.90
N ILE A 251 19.93 7.30 28.21
CA ILE A 251 21.16 7.08 28.97
C ILE A 251 21.62 5.60 28.92
N VAL A 252 20.72 4.62 28.86
CA VAL A 252 21.10 3.19 28.78
C VAL A 252 21.60 2.85 27.38
N ALA A 253 20.96 3.39 26.34
CA ALA A 253 21.36 3.16 24.95
C ALA A 253 22.70 3.83 24.61
N HIS A 254 23.09 4.90 25.30
CA HIS A 254 24.28 5.70 24.98
C HIS A 254 25.30 5.75 26.14
N GLY A 255 25.14 4.94 27.18
CA GLY A 255 26.06 4.93 28.33
C GLY A 255 27.52 4.67 27.94
N TYR A 256 27.74 3.83 26.92
CA TYR A 256 29.09 3.54 26.41
C TYR A 256 29.75 4.72 25.68
N THR A 257 28.98 5.59 25.01
CA THR A 257 29.55 6.75 24.30
C THR A 257 29.98 7.82 25.29
N VAL A 258 29.18 8.07 26.33
CA VAL A 258 29.52 9.00 27.42
C VAL A 258 30.75 8.50 28.20
N ALA A 259 30.80 7.21 28.52
CA ALA A 259 31.95 6.61 29.19
C ALA A 259 33.24 6.74 28.36
N SER A 260 33.16 6.48 27.04
CA SER A 260 34.30 6.59 26.13
C SER A 260 34.87 8.01 26.09
N LEU A 261 34.00 9.03 25.99
CA LEU A 261 34.39 10.44 25.99
C LEU A 261 35.07 10.88 27.30
N LEU A 262 34.57 10.41 28.45
CA LEU A 262 35.17 10.73 29.75
C LEU A 262 36.59 10.14 29.88
N VAL A 263 36.78 8.89 29.44
CA VAL A 263 38.10 8.25 29.46
C VAL A 263 39.07 9.00 28.52
N THR A 264 38.63 9.40 27.33
CA THR A 264 39.49 10.16 26.41
C THR A 264 39.87 11.52 26.97
N ALA A 265 38.92 12.25 27.57
CA ALA A 265 39.19 13.53 28.20
C ALA A 265 40.17 13.42 29.38
N LEU A 266 40.03 12.37 30.20
CA LEU A 266 40.91 12.13 31.34
C LEU A 266 42.35 11.80 30.89
N VAL A 267 42.51 10.95 29.87
CA VAL A 267 43.83 10.64 29.28
C VAL A 267 44.47 11.90 28.70
N ALA A 268 43.72 12.72 27.96
CA ALA A 268 44.21 13.98 27.42
C ALA A 268 44.64 14.95 28.54
N GLY A 269 43.88 15.03 29.63
CA GLY A 269 44.22 15.84 30.81
C GLY A 269 45.50 15.37 31.49
N ILE A 270 45.69 14.06 31.66
CA ILE A 270 46.94 13.49 32.21
C ILE A 270 48.14 13.81 31.32
N ILE A 271 47.99 13.65 30.00
CA ILE A 271 49.06 13.97 29.04
C ILE A 271 49.43 15.45 29.11
N TYR A 272 48.44 16.34 29.24
CA TYR A 272 48.68 17.77 29.38
C TYR A 272 49.36 18.12 30.71
N TRP A 273 49.02 17.42 31.79
CA TRP A 273 49.61 17.66 33.11
C TRP A 273 51.05 17.13 33.24
N LEU A 274 51.41 16.07 32.50
CA LEU A 274 52.75 15.48 32.48
C LEU A 274 53.71 16.15 31.50
N ARG A 275 53.26 17.13 30.73
CA ARG A 275 54.04 17.87 29.73
C ARG A 275 54.39 19.27 30.24
#